data_AF-A0A8W7P0K3-F1
#
_entry.id   AF-A0A8W7P0K3-F1
#
_cell.length_a   1.000
_cell.length_b   1.000
_cell.length_c   1.000
_cell.angle_alpha   90.00
_cell.angle_beta   90.00
_cell.angle_gamma   90.00
#
_symmetry.space_group_name_H-M   'P 1'
#
loop_
_entity.id
_entity.type
_entity.pdbx_description
1 polymer ?
#
loop_
_entity_poly.entity_id
_entity_poly.type
_entity_poly.pdbx_seq_one_letter_code
_entity_poly.pdbx_strand_id
1 'polypeptide(L)'
;MVDRCNCLPACSSISYDVETTQTTLDLEKFMRVNHVYDRSDNFYITTIAIYFKESYFITSKRSELYGWVDFLANCGGLLGLFMGVSILSLLEICYFIAIRPFSVRSRITSVEKRDTNEVQNVMLPVIIKSE
;
A
#
# COMPACT_ATOMS: atom_id res chain seq x y z
N MET A 1 12.28 19.83 -23.11
CA MET A 1 10.92 20.07 -22.59
C MET A 1 10.26 18.72 -22.38
N VAL A 2 10.60 18.04 -21.29
CA VAL A 2 10.01 16.75 -20.86
C VAL A 2 8.92 17.08 -19.84
N ASP A 3 8.08 18.06 -20.16
CA ASP A 3 7.17 18.70 -19.19
C ASP A 3 5.69 18.36 -19.42
N ARG A 4 5.40 17.38 -20.28
CA ARG A 4 4.01 16.94 -20.56
C ARG A 4 3.70 15.49 -20.23
N CYS A 5 4.68 14.69 -19.82
CA CYS A 5 4.47 13.27 -19.51
C CYS A 5 5.03 12.93 -18.13
N ASN A 6 4.17 12.96 -17.11
CA ASN A 6 4.43 12.39 -15.78
C ASN A 6 4.30 10.87 -15.82
N CYS A 7 5.19 10.19 -16.54
CA CYS A 7 5.21 8.73 -16.54
C CYS A 7 5.83 8.24 -15.24
N LEU A 8 4.99 7.82 -14.29
CA LEU A 8 5.45 7.11 -13.09
C LEU A 8 6.05 5.75 -13.50
N PRO A 9 7.09 5.28 -12.79
CA PRO A 9 7.65 3.96 -13.05
C PRO A 9 6.63 2.86 -12.77
N ALA A 10 6.64 1.81 -13.59
CA ALA A 10 5.81 0.64 -13.36
C ALA A 10 6.20 -0.06 -12.05
N CYS A 11 5.21 -0.52 -11.28
CA CYS A 11 5.44 -1.28 -10.04
C CYS A 11 5.98 -2.69 -10.28
N SER A 12 5.74 -3.23 -11.48
CA SER A 12 6.30 -4.50 -11.95
C SER A 12 6.85 -4.27 -13.35
N SER A 13 8.15 -4.49 -13.50
CA SER A 13 8.84 -4.43 -14.78
C SER A 13 9.81 -5.59 -14.88
N ILE A 14 9.82 -6.26 -16.04
CA ILE A 14 10.75 -7.33 -16.35
C ILE A 14 11.73 -6.76 -17.38
N SER A 15 13.02 -6.82 -17.07
CA SER A 15 14.10 -6.40 -17.97
C SER A 15 14.95 -7.61 -18.32
N TYR A 16 15.32 -7.74 -19.58
CA TYR A 16 16.18 -8.81 -20.08
C TYR A 16 17.50 -8.19 -20.55
N ASP A 17 18.61 -8.63 -19.97
CA ASP A 17 19.94 -8.27 -20.47
C ASP A 17 20.27 -9.13 -21.69
N VAL A 18 20.56 -8.48 -22.82
CA VAL A 18 20.77 -9.15 -24.10
C VAL A 18 22.27 -9.22 -24.40
N GLU A 19 22.80 -10.44 -24.51
CA GLU A 19 24.14 -10.69 -25.04
C GLU A 19 24.04 -11.16 -26.50
N THR A 20 24.75 -10.48 -27.41
CA THR A 20 24.68 -10.77 -28.85
C THR A 20 25.99 -11.36 -29.35
N THR A 21 25.93 -12.53 -29.99
CA THR A 21 27.05 -13.15 -30.70
C THR A 21 26.75 -13.21 -32.19
N GLN A 22 27.68 -12.71 -33.02
CA GLN A 22 27.54 -12.70 -34.47
C GLN A 22 28.57 -13.62 -35.11
N THR A 23 28.15 -14.38 -36.12
CA THR A 23 29.04 -15.21 -36.94
C THR A 23 28.69 -15.03 -38.41
N THR A 24 29.68 -15.14 -39.29
CA THR A 24 29.47 -15.04 -40.73
C THR A 24 28.98 -16.37 -41.27
N LEU A 25 27.85 -16.34 -41.98
CA LEU A 25 27.33 -17.52 -42.67
C LEU A 25 27.96 -17.62 -44.06
N ASP A 26 28.80 -18.64 -44.26
CA ASP A 26 29.35 -18.98 -45.57
C ASP A 26 28.25 -19.66 -46.41
N LEU A 27 27.58 -18.85 -47.24
CA LEU A 27 26.42 -19.26 -48.02
C LEU A 27 26.73 -20.44 -48.95
N GLU A 28 27.93 -20.48 -49.52
CA GLU A 28 28.35 -21.53 -50.46
C GLU A 28 28.49 -22.90 -49.77
N LYS A 29 28.99 -22.91 -48.53
CA LYS A 29 29.07 -24.14 -47.71
C LYS A 29 27.70 -24.57 -47.21
N PHE A 30 26.86 -23.63 -46.79
CA PHE A 30 25.51 -23.91 -46.32
C PHE A 30 24.64 -24.53 -47.44
N MET A 31 24.74 -24.01 -48.66
CA MET A 31 24.02 -24.53 -49.84
C MET A 31 24.50 -25.93 -50.24
N ARG A 32 25.82 -26.19 -50.18
CA ARG A 32 26.41 -27.51 -50.46
C ARG A 32 25.94 -28.60 -49.49
N VAL A 33 25.80 -28.28 -48.20
CA VAL A 33 25.33 -29.23 -47.18
C VAL A 33 23.83 -29.50 -47.29
N ASN A 34 23.04 -28.48 -47.66
CA ASN A 34 21.57 -28.60 -47.74
C ASN A 34 21.04 -29.04 -49.13
N HIS A 35 21.91 -29.36 -50.09
CA HIS A 35 21.53 -29.76 -51.45
C HIS A 35 20.58 -28.78 -52.16
N VAL A 36 20.69 -27.48 -51.88
CA VAL A 36 19.87 -26.44 -52.53
C VAL A 36 20.55 -26.06 -53.85
N TYR A 37 19.96 -26.48 -54.97
CA TYR A 37 20.47 -26.19 -56.31
C TYR A 37 20.08 -24.77 -56.74
N ASP A 38 21.10 -24.02 -57.15
CA ASP A 38 21.07 -22.61 -57.49
C ASP A 38 19.91 -22.21 -58.41
N ARG A 39 19.10 -21.25 -57.95
CA ARG A 39 18.11 -20.54 -58.78
C ARG A 39 18.39 -19.05 -58.66
N SER A 40 19.47 -18.62 -59.30
CA SER A 40 19.58 -17.35 -60.03
C SER A 40 18.83 -16.15 -59.44
N ASP A 41 19.11 -15.80 -58.20
CA ASP A 41 18.73 -14.51 -57.60
C ASP A 41 19.76 -14.16 -56.51
N ASN A 42 20.14 -12.89 -56.39
CA ASN A 42 21.02 -12.42 -55.32
C ASN A 42 20.23 -12.40 -54.00
N PHE A 43 20.19 -13.52 -53.26
CA PHE A 43 19.51 -13.60 -51.98
C PHE A 43 20.50 -13.55 -50.80
N TYR A 44 20.12 -12.86 -49.72
CA TYR A 44 20.87 -12.81 -48.47
C TYR A 44 20.15 -13.67 -47.43
N ILE A 45 20.85 -14.63 -46.82
CA ILE A 45 20.33 -15.44 -45.72
C ILE A 45 20.91 -14.96 -44.41
N THR A 46 20.03 -14.67 -43.45
CA THR A 46 20.39 -14.34 -42.06
C THR A 46 19.65 -15.29 -41.12
N THR A 47 20.38 -15.95 -40.23
CA THR A 47 19.82 -16.81 -39.19
C THR A 47 19.97 -16.14 -37.83
N ILE A 48 18.87 -16.01 -37.10
CA ILE A 48 18.85 -15.46 -35.74
C ILE A 48 18.36 -16.55 -34.79
N ALA A 49 19.13 -16.82 -33.73
CA ALA A 49 18.75 -17.73 -32.67
C ALA A 49 18.60 -16.93 -31.37
N ILE A 50 17.41 -16.99 -30.77
CA ILE A 50 17.09 -16.32 -29.49
C ILE A 50 16.85 -17.41 -28.47
N TYR A 51 17.62 -17.41 -27.38
CA TYR A 51 17.49 -18.38 -26.30
C TYR A 51 17.86 -17.73 -24.97
N PHE A 52 17.34 -18.29 -23.88
CA PHE A 52 17.73 -17.89 -22.53
C PHE A 52 19.11 -18.46 -22.21
N LYS A 53 20.03 -17.59 -21.80
CA LYS A 53 21.39 -17.99 -21.39
C LYS A 53 21.36 -18.86 -20.12
N GLU A 54 20.55 -18.46 -19.15
CA GLU A 54 20.28 -19.21 -17.92
C GLU A 54 18.79 -19.54 -17.75
N SER A 55 18.48 -20.61 -17.02
CA SER A 55 17.11 -21.07 -16.77
C SER A 55 16.43 -20.41 -15.56
N TYR A 56 17.00 -19.35 -14.99
CA TYR A 56 16.49 -18.68 -13.78
C TYR A 56 16.40 -17.16 -13.98
N PHE A 57 15.54 -16.51 -13.20
CA PHE A 57 15.35 -15.05 -13.22
C PHE A 57 15.71 -14.45 -11.87
N ILE A 58 16.35 -13.28 -11.87
CA ILE A 58 16.66 -12.53 -10.65
C ILE A 58 15.47 -11.63 -10.33
N THR A 59 14.71 -11.97 -9.28
CA THR A 59 13.55 -11.19 -8.85
C THR A 59 13.93 -10.23 -7.73
N SER A 60 13.61 -8.93 -7.88
CA SER A 60 13.78 -7.93 -6.82
C SER A 60 12.44 -7.29 -6.47
N LYS A 61 12.06 -7.38 -5.19
CA LYS A 61 10.82 -6.78 -4.66
C LYS A 61 11.19 -5.76 -3.59
N ARG A 62 10.65 -4.55 -3.70
CA ARG A 62 10.68 -3.55 -2.63
C ARG A 62 9.44 -3.72 -1.76
N SER A 63 9.65 -4.00 -0.48
CA SER A 63 8.61 -3.96 0.55
C SER A 63 8.80 -2.71 1.40
N GLU A 64 7.75 -2.22 2.05
CA GLU A 64 7.88 -1.14 3.04
C GLU A 64 8.84 -1.60 4.14
N LEU A 65 9.89 -0.82 4.39
CA LEU A 65 10.97 -1.19 5.33
C LEU A 65 10.50 -1.13 6.79
N TYR A 66 9.47 -0.32 7.08
CA TYR A 66 8.95 -0.10 8.41
C TYR A 66 7.45 0.16 8.34
N GLY A 67 6.66 -0.79 8.85
CA GLY A 67 5.22 -0.64 8.97
C GLY A 67 4.80 0.00 10.29
N TRP A 68 3.54 0.43 10.37
CA TRP A 68 2.93 0.84 11.64
C TRP A 68 2.96 -0.27 12.70
N VAL A 69 2.90 -1.52 12.26
CA VAL A 69 3.00 -2.71 13.12
C VAL A 69 4.39 -2.81 13.74
N ASP A 70 5.46 -2.57 12.97
CA ASP A 70 6.84 -2.63 13.46
C ASP A 70 7.12 -1.51 14.46
N PHE A 71 6.59 -0.31 14.20
CA PHE A 71 6.66 0.79 15.15
C PHE A 71 5.96 0.42 16.47
N LEU A 72 4.73 -0.09 16.40
CA LEU A 72 3.96 -0.47 17.58
C LEU A 72 4.62 -1.63 18.34
N ALA A 73 5.23 -2.59 17.65
CA ALA A 73 5.96 -3.70 18.25
C ALA A 73 7.19 -3.20 19.02
N ASN A 74 7.98 -2.30 18.43
CA ASN A 74 9.17 -1.75 19.09
C ASN A 74 8.82 -0.85 20.28
N CYS A 75 7.86 0.07 20.12
CA CYS A 75 7.38 0.91 21.23
C CYS A 75 6.71 0.09 22.33
N GLY A 76 5.82 -0.84 21.97
CA GLY A 76 5.12 -1.71 22.91
C GLY A 76 6.05 -2.64 23.67
N GLY A 77 7.07 -3.18 23.00
CA GLY A 77 8.11 -3.99 23.64
C GLY A 77 8.94 -3.20 24.65
N LEU A 78 9.35 -1.98 24.28
CA LEU A 78 10.09 -1.08 25.18
C LEU A 78 9.23 -0.68 26.40
N LEU A 79 8.00 -0.23 26.17
CA LEU A 79 7.08 0.21 27.22
C LEU A 79 6.65 -0.96 28.13
N GLY A 80 6.44 -2.14 27.57
CA GLY A 80 6.14 -3.36 28.31
C GLY A 80 7.32 -3.82 29.18
N LEU A 81 8.55 -3.69 28.69
CA LEU A 81 9.75 -4.11 29.44
C LEU A 81 10.10 -3.14 30.58
N PHE A 82 10.10 -1.82 30.32
CA PHE A 82 10.57 -0.83 31.30
C PHE A 82 9.47 -0.33 32.23
N MET A 83 8.25 -0.12 31.72
CA MET A 83 7.14 0.44 32.52
C MET A 83 6.12 -0.63 32.95
N GLY A 84 6.21 -1.85 32.42
CA GLY A 84 5.18 -2.89 32.63
C GLY A 84 3.82 -2.51 32.03
N VAL A 85 3.76 -1.47 31.20
CA VAL A 85 2.51 -0.97 30.63
C VAL A 85 2.10 -1.84 29.46
N SER A 86 0.85 -2.30 29.49
CA SER A 86 0.24 -3.09 28.43
C SER A 86 -1.02 -2.39 27.89
N ILE A 87 -1.62 -2.96 26.84
CA ILE A 87 -2.86 -2.45 26.26
C ILE A 87 -3.98 -2.35 27.30
N LEU A 88 -4.06 -3.30 28.24
CA LEU A 88 -5.05 -3.26 29.32
C LEU A 88 -4.85 -2.06 30.25
N SER A 89 -3.60 -1.76 30.59
CA SER A 89 -3.24 -0.59 31.40
C SER A 89 -3.59 0.73 30.68
N LEU A 90 -3.38 0.80 29.35
CA LEU A 90 -3.77 1.96 28.55
C LEU A 90 -5.29 2.14 28.50
N LEU A 91 -6.05 1.06 28.34
CA LEU A 91 -7.52 1.11 28.36
C LEU A 91 -8.05 1.59 29.70
N GLU A 92 -7.44 1.17 30.81
CA GLU A 92 -7.82 1.62 32.15
C GLU A 92 -7.56 3.12 32.35
N ILE A 93 -6.40 3.62 31.90
CA ILE A 93 -6.07 5.06 31.93
C ILE A 93 -7.07 5.85 31.07
N CYS A 94 -7.35 5.38 29.85
CA CYS A 94 -8.35 6.00 28.98
C CYS A 94 -9.75 6.00 29.61
N TYR A 95 -10.15 4.91 30.27
CA TYR A 95 -11.41 4.83 31.01
C TYR A 95 -11.46 5.86 32.15
N PHE A 96 -10.38 6.00 32.91
CA PHE A 96 -10.34 6.92 34.04
C PHE A 96 -10.31 8.39 33.60
N ILE A 97 -9.57 8.72 32.54
CA ILE A 97 -9.38 10.09 32.07
C ILE A 97 -10.48 10.56 31.12
N ALA A 98 -11.04 9.69 30.27
CA ALA A 98 -12.09 10.08 29.33
C ALA A 98 -13.49 9.77 29.87
N ILE A 99 -13.73 8.52 30.27
CA ILE A 99 -15.10 8.05 30.57
C ILE A 99 -15.62 8.61 31.90
N ARG A 100 -14.80 8.67 32.96
CA ARG A 100 -15.24 9.23 34.24
C ARG A 100 -15.65 10.70 34.16
N PRO A 101 -14.83 11.64 33.66
CA PRO A 101 -15.25 13.04 33.59
C PRO A 101 -16.36 13.26 32.57
N PHE A 102 -16.39 12.53 31.46
CA PHE A 102 -17.50 12.65 30.51
C PHE A 102 -18.82 12.14 31.10
N SER A 103 -18.79 11.05 31.87
CA SER A 103 -19.97 10.54 32.56
C SER A 103 -20.44 11.50 33.67
N VAL A 104 -19.52 12.07 34.46
CA VAL A 104 -19.85 13.11 35.46
C VAL A 104 -20.41 14.37 34.81
N ARG A 105 -19.79 14.86 33.72
CA ARG A 105 -20.25 16.02 32.96
C ARG A 105 -21.64 15.79 32.35
N SER A 106 -21.87 14.59 31.78
CA SER A 106 -23.17 14.22 31.21
C SER A 106 -24.27 14.16 32.27
N ARG A 107 -23.96 13.76 33.52
CA ARG A 107 -24.90 13.81 34.65
C ARG A 107 -25.25 15.24 35.03
N ILE A 108 -24.26 16.14 35.11
CA ILE A 108 -24.49 17.55 35.42
C ILE A 108 -25.36 18.20 34.34
N THR A 109 -25.09 17.93 33.05
CA THR A 109 -25.92 18.43 31.95
C THR A 109 -27.35 17.88 31.98
N SER A 110 -27.57 16.64 32.46
CA SER A 110 -28.92 16.08 32.63
C SER A 110 -29.68 16.63 33.84
N VAL A 111 -28.98 17.06 34.90
CA VAL A 111 -29.59 17.72 36.08
C VAL A 111 -29.92 19.18 35.77
N GLU A 112 -29.02 19.93 35.12
CA GLU A 112 -29.27 21.31 34.69
C GLU A 112 -30.40 21.41 33.64
N LYS A 113 -30.52 20.41 32.76
CA LYS A 113 -31.70 20.28 31.88
C LYS A 113 -32.98 20.05 32.69
N ARG A 114 -32.96 19.34 33.82
CA ARG A 114 -34.17 19.08 34.63
C ARG A 114 -34.64 20.35 35.36
N ASP A 115 -33.73 21.09 35.98
CA ASP A 115 -34.06 22.37 36.63
C ASP A 115 -34.52 23.43 35.62
N THR A 116 -33.88 23.54 34.46
CA THR A 116 -34.31 24.49 33.41
C THR A 116 -35.70 24.14 32.86
N ASN A 117 -36.03 22.84 32.71
CA ASN A 117 -37.37 22.42 32.31
C ASN A 117 -38.43 22.66 33.40
N GLU A 118 -38.08 22.57 34.68
CA GLU A 118 -39.02 22.88 35.77
C GLU A 118 -39.32 24.38 35.85
N VAL A 119 -38.29 25.24 35.75
CA VAL A 119 -38.46 26.70 35.72
C VAL A 119 -39.26 27.15 34.48
N GLN A 120 -39.04 26.53 33.32
CA GLN A 120 -39.83 26.79 32.10
C GLN A 120 -41.31 26.40 32.27
N ASN A 121 -41.61 25.29 32.97
CA ASN A 121 -42.98 24.85 33.23
C ASN A 121 -43.71 25.74 34.26
N VAL A 122 -42.98 26.33 35.22
CA VAL A 122 -43.53 27.28 36.20
C VAL A 122 -43.74 28.68 35.58
N MET A 123 -42.93 29.06 34.59
CA MET A 123 -43.03 30.37 33.92
C MET A 123 -44.01 30.38 32.72
N LEU A 124 -44.47 29.21 32.26
CA LEU A 124 -45.58 29.13 31.31
C LEU A 124 -46.84 29.63 32.02
N PRO A 125 -47.47 30.72 31.57
CA PRO A 125 -48.73 31.16 32.16
C PRO A 125 -49.72 30.01 32.00
N VAL A 126 -50.24 29.50 33.12
CA VAL A 126 -51.41 28.62 33.14
C VAL A 126 -52.53 29.43 32.51
N ILE A 127 -52.70 29.29 31.19
CA ILE A 127 -53.85 29.83 30.48
C ILE A 127 -55.03 29.08 31.09
N ILE A 128 -55.71 29.76 31.99
CA ILE A 128 -56.99 29.32 32.54
C ILE A 128 -57.90 29.15 31.34
N LYS A 129 -58.25 27.91 31.06
CA LYS A 129 -59.24 27.55 30.07
C LYS A 129 -60.57 28.14 30.56
N SER A 130 -60.96 29.28 29.99
CA SER A 130 -62.31 29.81 30.13
C SER A 130 -63.29 28.83 29.49
N GLU A 131 -64.37 28.59 30.22
CA GLU A 131 -65.64 28.00 29.79
C GLU A 131 -66.08 28.49 28.41
#